data_AF-A0A2W4TB51-F1
#
_entry.id   AF-A0A2W4TB51-F1
#
_cell.length_a   1.000
_cell.length_b   1.000
_cell.length_c   1.000
_cell.angle_alpha   90.00
_cell.angle_beta   90.00
_cell.angle_gamma   90.00
#
_symmetry.space_group_name_H-M   'P 1'
#
loop_
_entity.id
_entity.type
_entity.pdbx_description
1 polymer ?
#
loop_
_entity_poly.entity_id
_entity_poly.type
_entity_poly.pdbx_seq_one_letter_code
_entity_poly.pdbx_strand_id
1 'polypeptide(L)'
;ATTTGRLSSSDPNLQNIPVRNDIDRQIRQAFVPSPGNLLISADYSQIELRLLAHIGDIPELKRAFKAGLDIHAATASEMFGVPVEGMPAETRRRAKAINFGIVYGISAFGLANQLNIDQSEAAAYIKTYFERFPGIRAYMDATRAEVRAAGHVSTLFGRKIHIPAIHSKSGAERQFGERAAINAPIQGAAADIIRRAMIRMPAALEAAGLSQVKMLLQVHDELVFETPEADAEAAMTVIRHIMETADEPAVKLSVPLVVDARAATNWDEAH
;
A
#
# COMPACT_ATOMS: atom_id res chain seq x y z
N ALA A 1 5.72 14.86 -7.96
CA ALA A 1 6.24 13.69 -7.21
C ALA A 1 6.42 14.07 -5.75
N THR A 2 6.03 13.21 -4.82
CA THR A 2 6.13 13.47 -3.38
C THR A 2 7.56 13.23 -2.86
N THR A 3 7.83 13.62 -1.61
CA THR A 3 9.12 13.38 -0.92
C THR A 3 9.51 11.89 -0.89
N THR A 4 8.53 10.99 -0.86
CA THR A 4 8.73 9.53 -0.90
C THR A 4 8.85 8.96 -2.32
N GLY A 5 8.64 9.77 -3.36
CA GLY A 5 8.73 9.33 -4.75
C GLY A 5 7.42 8.84 -5.36
N ARG A 6 6.28 8.86 -4.64
CA ARG A 6 4.97 8.60 -5.26
C ARG A 6 4.67 9.64 -6.34
N LEU A 7 3.94 9.23 -7.37
CA LEU A 7 3.37 10.18 -8.34
C LEU A 7 2.31 11.03 -7.63
N SER A 8 2.13 12.24 -8.13
CA SER A 8 1.12 13.19 -7.66
C SER A 8 0.21 13.52 -8.84
N SER A 9 -1.08 13.67 -8.59
CA SER A 9 -2.08 14.00 -9.61
C SER A 9 -2.68 15.38 -9.30
N SER A 10 -2.85 16.19 -10.34
CA SER A 10 -3.49 17.51 -10.31
C SER A 10 -4.30 17.70 -11.57
N ASP A 11 -5.36 18.51 -11.49
CA ASP A 11 -6.22 18.91 -12.62
C ASP A 11 -6.78 17.75 -13.47
N PRO A 12 -7.61 16.85 -12.91
CA PRO A 12 -8.03 16.73 -11.50
C PRO A 12 -7.09 15.86 -10.67
N ASN A 13 -7.16 15.99 -9.33
CA ASN A 13 -6.43 15.08 -8.45
C ASN A 13 -7.16 13.74 -8.29
N LEU A 14 -6.79 12.78 -9.14
CA LEU A 14 -7.37 11.44 -9.16
C LEU A 14 -7.07 10.62 -7.89
N GLN A 15 -6.01 10.97 -7.16
CA GLN A 15 -5.64 10.30 -5.88
C GLN A 15 -6.62 10.64 -4.76
N ASN A 16 -7.44 11.69 -4.91
CA ASN A 16 -8.38 12.14 -3.89
C ASN A 16 -9.84 11.86 -4.25
N ILE A 17 -10.12 11.11 -5.33
CA ILE A 17 -11.49 10.71 -5.65
C ILE A 17 -11.97 9.76 -4.55
N PRO A 18 -12.97 10.15 -3.76
CA PRO A 18 -13.41 9.35 -2.61
C PRO A 18 -14.14 8.09 -3.09
N VAL A 19 -14.32 7.12 -2.17
CA VAL A 19 -15.03 5.85 -2.41
C VAL A 19 -15.87 5.41 -1.20
N ARG A 20 -16.21 6.36 -0.30
CA ARG A 20 -16.71 6.03 1.03
C ARG A 20 -18.22 5.86 1.06
N ASN A 21 -18.93 6.55 0.18
CA ASN A 21 -20.38 6.52 0.06
C ASN A 21 -20.82 6.32 -1.41
N ASP A 22 -22.11 6.12 -1.64
CA ASP A 22 -22.64 5.85 -2.98
C ASP A 22 -22.43 7.00 -3.97
N ILE A 23 -22.48 8.25 -3.48
CA ILE A 23 -22.24 9.45 -4.31
C ILE A 23 -20.76 9.49 -4.75
N ASP A 24 -19.84 9.14 -3.85
CA ASP A 24 -18.41 9.08 -4.15
C ASP A 24 -18.13 8.04 -5.25
N ARG A 25 -18.82 6.88 -5.19
CA ARG A 25 -18.70 5.80 -6.19
C ARG A 25 -19.22 6.23 -7.57
N GLN A 26 -20.28 7.03 -7.63
CA GLN A 26 -20.79 7.57 -8.89
C GLN A 26 -19.74 8.37 -9.68
N ILE A 27 -18.78 9.01 -9.00
CA ILE A 27 -17.68 9.71 -9.68
C ILE A 27 -16.82 8.72 -10.45
N ARG A 28 -16.49 7.55 -9.87
CA ARG A 28 -15.72 6.50 -10.57
C ARG A 28 -16.51 5.84 -11.69
N GLN A 29 -17.83 5.71 -11.55
CA GLN A 29 -18.71 5.21 -12.61
C GLN A 29 -18.72 6.10 -13.86
N ALA A 30 -18.41 7.39 -13.72
CA ALA A 30 -18.30 8.31 -14.86
C ALA A 30 -17.02 8.09 -15.71
N PHE A 31 -16.06 7.31 -15.23
CA PHE A 31 -14.90 6.90 -16.00
C PHE A 31 -15.24 5.62 -16.76
N VAL A 32 -15.54 5.76 -18.04
CA VAL A 32 -15.96 4.68 -18.94
C VAL A 32 -14.95 4.51 -20.07
N PRO A 33 -14.76 3.28 -20.59
CA PRO A 33 -13.94 3.03 -21.75
C PRO A 33 -14.64 3.50 -23.04
N SER A 34 -13.87 3.59 -24.11
CA SER A 34 -14.37 3.79 -25.47
C SER A 34 -15.27 2.62 -25.90
N PRO A 35 -16.21 2.79 -26.85
CA PRO A 35 -17.07 1.71 -27.33
C PRO A 35 -16.28 0.49 -27.83
N GLY A 36 -16.67 -0.71 -27.38
CA GLY A 36 -15.99 -1.97 -27.70
C GLY A 36 -14.80 -2.32 -26.79
N ASN A 37 -14.49 -1.46 -25.81
CA ASN A 37 -13.42 -1.65 -24.86
C ASN A 37 -13.95 -1.85 -23.42
N LEU A 38 -13.09 -2.39 -22.57
CA LEU A 38 -13.24 -2.49 -21.11
C LEU A 38 -12.13 -1.70 -20.42
N LEU A 39 -12.38 -1.31 -19.18
CA LEU A 39 -11.33 -0.85 -18.26
C LEU A 39 -10.82 -2.02 -17.44
N ILE A 40 -9.50 -2.16 -17.34
CA ILE A 40 -8.84 -3.08 -16.39
C ILE A 40 -8.31 -2.24 -15.24
N SER A 41 -8.69 -2.59 -14.01
CA SER A 41 -8.02 -2.14 -12.78
C SER A 41 -7.09 -3.25 -12.31
N ALA A 42 -5.82 -2.93 -12.06
CA ALA A 42 -4.85 -3.84 -11.46
C ALA A 42 -4.21 -3.18 -10.24
N ASP A 43 -4.44 -3.72 -9.05
CA ASP A 43 -4.00 -3.15 -7.77
C ASP A 43 -3.09 -4.13 -7.01
N TYR A 44 -2.03 -3.62 -6.39
CA TYR A 44 -1.20 -4.45 -5.54
C TYR A 44 -1.86 -4.74 -4.19
N SER A 45 -2.15 -6.00 -3.93
CA SER A 45 -2.78 -6.44 -2.68
C SER A 45 -1.84 -6.25 -1.48
N GLN A 46 -2.07 -5.16 -0.73
CA GLN A 46 -1.37 -4.84 0.53
C GLN A 46 0.15 -4.71 0.38
N ILE A 47 0.62 -4.10 -0.71
CA ILE A 47 2.06 -3.95 -1.01
C ILE A 47 2.88 -3.37 0.15
N GLU A 48 2.37 -2.35 0.85
CA GLU A 48 3.10 -1.73 1.94
C GLU A 48 3.35 -2.69 3.13
N LEU A 49 2.40 -3.57 3.45
CA LEU A 49 2.59 -4.57 4.50
C LEU A 49 3.53 -5.69 4.05
N ARG A 50 3.50 -6.08 2.77
CA ARG A 50 4.45 -7.05 2.20
C ARG A 50 5.87 -6.49 2.23
N LEU A 51 6.02 -5.21 1.90
CA LEU A 51 7.29 -4.48 1.98
C LEU A 51 7.77 -4.35 3.43
N LEU A 52 6.90 -4.00 4.37
CA LEU A 52 7.24 -3.99 5.79
C LEU A 52 7.77 -5.36 6.25
N ALA A 53 7.08 -6.44 5.87
CA ALA A 53 7.49 -7.80 6.21
C ALA A 53 8.89 -8.13 5.67
N HIS A 54 9.21 -7.68 4.46
CA HIS A 54 10.51 -7.88 3.84
C HIS A 54 11.61 -6.98 4.45
N ILE A 55 11.39 -5.66 4.47
CA ILE A 55 12.35 -4.64 4.92
C ILE A 55 12.69 -4.83 6.39
N GLY A 56 11.68 -5.06 7.24
CA GLY A 56 11.87 -5.29 8.67
C GLY A 56 12.27 -6.73 9.02
N ASP A 57 12.43 -7.61 8.03
CA ASP A 57 12.67 -9.05 8.20
C ASP A 57 11.75 -9.70 9.26
N ILE A 58 10.44 -9.49 9.14
CA ILE A 58 9.47 -9.79 10.21
C ILE A 58 8.86 -11.18 10.00
N PRO A 59 9.30 -12.23 10.72
CA PRO A 59 8.93 -13.61 10.41
C PRO A 59 7.44 -13.88 10.55
N GLU A 60 6.77 -13.22 11.50
CA GLU A 60 5.34 -13.35 11.74
C GLU A 60 4.52 -12.89 10.53
N LEU A 61 4.85 -11.71 9.98
CA LEU A 61 4.17 -11.20 8.79
C LEU A 61 4.49 -12.05 7.55
N LYS A 62 5.74 -12.49 7.40
CA LYS A 62 6.13 -13.41 6.30
C LYS A 62 5.34 -14.72 6.35
N ARG A 63 5.18 -15.31 7.54
CA ARG A 63 4.36 -16.52 7.76
C ARG A 63 2.88 -16.25 7.44
N ALA A 64 2.34 -15.12 7.89
CA ALA A 64 0.94 -14.77 7.64
C ALA A 64 0.64 -14.63 6.14
N PHE A 65 1.48 -13.91 5.39
CA PHE A 65 1.34 -13.79 3.95
C PHE A 65 1.50 -15.14 3.23
N LYS A 66 2.45 -15.98 3.65
CA LYS A 66 2.63 -17.32 3.06
C LYS A 66 1.41 -18.22 3.28
N ALA A 67 0.70 -18.05 4.38
CA ALA A 67 -0.53 -18.77 4.70
C ALA A 67 -1.79 -18.16 4.08
N GLY A 68 -1.68 -17.07 3.29
CA GLY A 68 -2.83 -16.40 2.69
C GLY A 68 -3.75 -15.72 3.70
N LEU A 69 -3.26 -15.42 4.90
CA LEU A 69 -4.06 -14.81 5.95
C LEU A 69 -4.28 -13.32 5.69
N ASP A 70 -5.53 -12.85 5.85
CA ASP A 70 -5.81 -11.43 5.95
C ASP A 70 -5.29 -10.90 7.29
N ILE A 71 -4.12 -10.28 7.26
CA ILE A 71 -3.47 -9.71 8.45
C ILE A 71 -4.36 -8.67 9.12
N HIS A 72 -5.16 -7.91 8.35
CA HIS A 72 -6.06 -6.93 8.94
C HIS A 72 -7.17 -7.61 9.73
N ALA A 73 -7.79 -8.64 9.16
CA ALA A 73 -8.83 -9.41 9.83
C ALA A 73 -8.27 -10.23 11.01
N ALA A 74 -7.08 -10.80 10.88
CA ALA A 74 -6.43 -11.53 11.97
C ALA A 74 -6.11 -10.61 13.16
N THR A 75 -5.54 -9.43 12.91
CA THR A 75 -5.32 -8.43 13.97
C THR A 75 -6.65 -7.95 14.55
N ALA A 76 -7.67 -7.70 13.71
CA ALA A 76 -9.00 -7.30 14.17
C ALA A 76 -9.62 -8.33 15.12
N SER A 77 -9.49 -9.60 14.76
CA SER A 77 -10.09 -10.71 15.48
C SER A 77 -9.52 -10.83 16.89
N GLU A 78 -8.19 -10.78 17.01
CA GLU A 78 -7.52 -10.79 18.30
C GLU A 78 -7.78 -9.51 19.11
N MET A 79 -7.79 -8.34 18.47
CA MET A 79 -7.99 -7.05 19.15
C MET A 79 -9.41 -6.84 19.68
N PHE A 80 -10.42 -7.21 18.89
CA PHE A 80 -11.82 -6.96 19.22
C PHE A 80 -12.56 -8.21 19.71
N GLY A 81 -11.87 -9.35 19.81
CA GLY A 81 -12.47 -10.63 20.21
C GLY A 81 -13.56 -11.13 19.26
N VAL A 82 -13.52 -10.73 17.98
CA VAL A 82 -14.49 -11.14 16.96
C VAL A 82 -13.90 -12.23 16.08
N PRO A 83 -14.65 -13.26 15.66
CA PRO A 83 -14.14 -14.23 14.69
C PRO A 83 -13.75 -13.57 13.36
N VAL A 84 -12.71 -14.09 12.69
CA VAL A 84 -12.36 -13.68 11.32
C VAL A 84 -13.50 -14.00 10.37
N GLU A 85 -14.09 -15.18 10.51
CA GLU A 85 -15.24 -15.62 9.72
C GLU A 85 -16.48 -14.80 10.08
N GLY A 86 -17.14 -14.23 9.07
CA GLY A 86 -18.32 -13.38 9.25
C GLY A 86 -18.02 -12.01 9.87
N MET A 87 -16.77 -11.58 9.94
CA MET A 87 -16.41 -10.27 10.49
C MET A 87 -17.13 -9.14 9.72
N PRO A 88 -17.86 -8.24 10.40
CA PRO A 88 -18.49 -7.09 9.75
C PRO A 88 -17.45 -6.23 9.02
N ALA A 89 -17.79 -5.77 7.81
CA ALA A 89 -16.90 -4.96 6.98
C ALA A 89 -16.42 -3.68 7.69
N GLU A 90 -17.28 -3.09 8.52
CA GLU A 90 -16.93 -1.93 9.35
C GLU A 90 -15.83 -2.25 10.37
N THR A 91 -15.93 -3.39 11.07
CA THR A 91 -14.92 -3.86 12.03
C THR A 91 -13.58 -4.09 11.35
N ARG A 92 -13.59 -4.74 10.18
CA ARG A 92 -12.39 -4.91 9.35
C ARG A 92 -11.79 -3.57 8.92
N ARG A 93 -12.62 -2.61 8.52
CA ARG A 93 -12.17 -1.25 8.14
C ARG A 93 -11.51 -0.52 9.32
N ARG A 94 -12.08 -0.61 10.52
CA ARG A 94 -11.49 -0.06 11.74
C ARG A 94 -10.13 -0.70 12.00
N ALA A 95 -10.04 -2.03 11.98
CA ALA A 95 -8.78 -2.73 12.19
C ALA A 95 -7.71 -2.43 11.14
N LYS A 96 -8.09 -2.25 9.87
CA LYS A 96 -7.19 -1.78 8.81
C LYS A 96 -6.57 -0.43 9.20
N ALA A 97 -7.40 0.51 9.62
CA ALA A 97 -6.95 1.84 10.03
C ALA A 97 -6.02 1.80 11.26
N ILE A 98 -6.27 0.88 12.20
CA ILE A 98 -5.41 0.63 13.36
C ILE A 98 -4.05 0.06 12.92
N ASN A 99 -4.05 -1.01 12.13
CA ASN A 99 -2.82 -1.66 11.66
C ASN A 99 -1.90 -0.65 10.99
N PHE A 100 -2.44 0.13 10.05
CA PHE A 100 -1.69 1.19 9.39
C PHE A 100 -1.25 2.26 10.38
N GLY A 101 -2.13 2.71 11.28
CA GLY A 101 -1.75 3.66 12.33
C GLY A 101 -0.55 3.19 13.15
N ILE A 102 -0.58 1.95 13.65
CA ILE A 102 0.49 1.39 14.50
C ILE A 102 1.79 1.22 13.70
N VAL A 103 1.72 0.64 12.50
CA VAL A 103 2.87 0.53 11.59
C VAL A 103 3.49 1.90 11.30
N TYR A 104 2.66 2.93 11.19
CA TYR A 104 3.10 4.31 10.94
C TYR A 104 3.45 5.12 12.20
N GLY A 105 3.54 4.46 13.36
CA GLY A 105 3.99 5.09 14.60
C GLY A 105 2.97 6.03 15.23
N ILE A 106 1.67 5.75 15.09
CA ILE A 106 0.62 6.45 15.85
C ILE A 106 0.86 6.32 17.36
N SER A 107 0.57 7.37 18.11
CA SER A 107 0.62 7.32 19.57
C SER A 107 -0.67 6.72 20.14
N ALA A 108 -0.64 6.25 21.40
CA ALA A 108 -1.86 5.83 22.10
C ALA A 108 -2.93 6.93 22.11
N PHE A 109 -2.53 8.19 22.25
CA PHE A 109 -3.44 9.34 22.14
C PHE A 109 -4.06 9.47 20.75
N GLY A 110 -3.25 9.37 19.69
CA GLY A 110 -3.74 9.44 18.32
C GLY A 110 -4.70 8.30 17.98
N LEU A 111 -4.36 7.09 18.44
CA LEU A 111 -5.19 5.90 18.24
C LEU A 111 -6.51 6.00 19.02
N ALA A 112 -6.47 6.48 20.27
CA ALA A 112 -7.65 6.72 21.09
C ALA A 112 -8.63 7.68 20.40
N ASN A 113 -8.13 8.80 19.87
CA ASN A 113 -8.97 9.76 19.14
C ASN A 113 -9.56 9.19 17.85
N GLN A 114 -8.78 8.38 17.12
CA GLN A 114 -9.24 7.77 15.87
C GLN A 114 -10.32 6.69 16.11
N LEU A 115 -10.24 5.98 17.23
CA LEU A 115 -11.17 4.90 17.58
C LEU A 115 -12.30 5.34 18.49
N ASN A 116 -12.23 6.55 19.03
CA ASN A 116 -13.13 7.07 20.05
C ASN A 116 -13.18 6.15 21.29
N ILE A 117 -12.01 5.81 21.84
CA ILE A 117 -11.83 4.94 23.03
C ILE A 117 -10.90 5.60 24.05
N ASP A 118 -10.78 5.01 25.23
CA ASP A 118 -9.85 5.47 26.26
C ASP A 118 -8.37 5.28 25.85
N GLN A 119 -7.52 6.21 26.30
CA GLN A 119 -6.08 6.17 25.99
C GLN A 119 -5.38 4.93 26.56
N SER A 120 -5.83 4.44 27.72
CA SER A 120 -5.32 3.21 28.35
C SER A 120 -5.63 1.98 27.50
N GLU A 121 -6.83 1.91 26.94
CA GLU A 121 -7.26 0.85 26.04
C GLU A 121 -6.45 0.87 24.74
N ALA A 122 -6.29 2.06 24.12
CA ALA A 122 -5.45 2.24 22.95
C ALA A 122 -3.98 1.84 23.20
N ALA A 123 -3.45 2.13 24.39
CA ALA A 123 -2.09 1.72 24.77
C ALA A 123 -1.98 0.19 24.92
N ALA A 124 -2.99 -0.47 25.48
CA ALA A 124 -3.04 -1.93 25.58
C ALA A 124 -3.10 -2.60 24.19
N TYR A 125 -3.84 -2.02 23.25
CA TYR A 125 -3.87 -2.47 21.85
C TYR A 125 -2.50 -2.37 21.18
N ILE A 126 -1.84 -1.22 21.29
CA ILE A 126 -0.49 -1.03 20.75
C ILE A 126 0.51 -2.03 21.37
N LYS A 127 0.41 -2.27 22.68
CA LYS A 127 1.28 -3.22 23.39
C LYS A 127 1.08 -4.64 22.85
N THR A 128 -0.16 -5.10 22.80
CA THR A 128 -0.52 -6.45 22.30
C THR A 128 -0.05 -6.63 20.86
N TYR A 129 -0.22 -5.61 20.02
CA TYR A 129 0.26 -5.63 18.63
C TYR A 129 1.77 -5.86 18.53
N PHE A 130 2.57 -5.15 19.34
CA PHE A 130 4.03 -5.32 19.34
C PHE A 130 4.50 -6.62 20.01
N GLU A 131 3.75 -7.16 20.98
CA GLU A 131 4.01 -8.49 21.54
C GLU A 131 3.80 -9.58 20.48
N ARG A 132 2.81 -9.39 19.60
CA ARG A 132 2.51 -10.30 18.49
C ARG A 132 3.50 -10.15 17.33
N PHE A 133 3.90 -8.93 17.02
CA PHE A 133 4.80 -8.60 15.91
C PHE A 133 6.06 -7.87 16.41
N PRO A 134 6.92 -8.54 17.20
CA PRO A 134 8.09 -7.91 17.81
C PRO A 134 9.07 -7.34 16.76
N GLY A 135 9.14 -7.96 15.58
CA GLY A 135 9.95 -7.48 14.47
C GLY A 135 9.56 -6.07 13.97
N ILE A 136 8.29 -5.66 14.10
CA ILE A 136 7.87 -4.30 13.72
C ILE A 136 8.53 -3.28 14.65
N ARG A 137 8.54 -3.54 15.97
CA ARG A 137 9.21 -2.65 16.93
C ARG A 137 10.72 -2.56 16.65
N ALA A 138 11.37 -3.71 16.42
CA ALA A 138 12.78 -3.74 16.08
C ALA A 138 13.10 -2.91 14.82
N TYR A 139 12.28 -3.05 13.77
CA TYR A 139 12.37 -2.23 12.56
C TYR A 139 12.22 -0.73 12.85
N MET A 140 11.21 -0.34 13.63
CA MET A 140 10.99 1.06 13.98
C MET A 140 12.16 1.66 14.76
N ASP A 141 12.71 0.92 15.73
CA ASP A 141 13.82 1.38 16.56
C ASP A 141 15.11 1.51 15.74
N ALA A 142 15.39 0.53 14.86
CA ALA A 142 16.51 0.58 13.93
C ALA A 142 16.41 1.78 12.97
N THR A 143 15.23 2.00 12.39
CA THR A 143 15.01 3.11 11.45
C THR A 143 15.14 4.47 12.14
N ARG A 144 14.68 4.60 13.40
CA ARG A 144 14.90 5.82 14.20
C ARG A 144 16.38 6.06 14.46
N ALA A 145 17.15 5.01 14.74
CA ALA A 145 18.60 5.12 14.94
C ALA A 145 19.29 5.57 13.64
N GLU A 146 18.93 4.97 12.50
CA GLU A 146 19.45 5.33 11.17
C GLU A 146 19.19 6.80 10.85
N VAL A 147 17.94 7.26 10.92
CA VAL A 147 17.60 8.63 10.53
C VAL A 147 18.24 9.67 11.46
N ARG A 148 18.38 9.38 12.75
CA ARG A 148 19.06 10.28 13.70
C ARG A 148 20.55 10.42 13.39
N ALA A 149 21.19 9.35 12.92
CA ALA A 149 22.60 9.36 12.57
C ALA A 149 22.86 9.97 11.18
N ALA A 150 22.04 9.63 10.18
CA ALA A 150 22.29 9.95 8.78
C ALA A 150 21.48 11.15 8.24
N GLY A 151 20.42 11.57 8.94
CA GLY A 151 19.50 12.62 8.47
C GLY A 151 18.62 12.22 7.27
N HIS A 152 18.68 10.95 6.86
CA HIS A 152 17.92 10.38 5.75
C HIS A 152 17.73 8.88 5.97
N VAL A 153 16.80 8.30 5.20
CA VAL A 153 16.59 6.85 5.08
C VAL A 153 16.59 6.46 3.60
N SER A 154 16.74 5.17 3.28
CA SER A 154 16.76 4.71 1.89
C SER A 154 15.71 3.64 1.59
N THR A 155 15.20 3.60 0.36
CA THR A 155 14.37 2.48 -0.13
C THR A 155 15.24 1.28 -0.50
N LEU A 156 14.62 0.12 -0.69
CA LEU A 156 15.28 -1.11 -1.18
C LEU A 156 16.00 -0.93 -2.52
N PHE A 157 15.58 0.06 -3.32
CA PHE A 157 16.16 0.38 -4.63
C PHE A 157 17.17 1.52 -4.58
N GLY A 158 17.57 1.95 -3.38
CA GLY A 158 18.62 2.96 -3.16
C GLY A 158 18.16 4.41 -3.23
N ARG A 159 16.85 4.70 -3.33
CA ARG A 159 16.34 6.07 -3.26
C ARG A 159 16.54 6.61 -1.85
N LYS A 160 17.29 7.70 -1.72
CA LYS A 160 17.47 8.43 -0.47
C LYS A 160 16.33 9.41 -0.22
N ILE A 161 15.79 9.42 0.99
CA ILE A 161 14.71 10.30 1.44
C ILE A 161 15.24 11.08 2.65
N HIS A 162 15.55 12.36 2.43
CA HIS A 162 16.07 13.24 3.47
C HIS A 162 14.96 13.67 4.43
N ILE A 163 15.27 13.70 5.73
CA ILE A 163 14.32 14.04 6.79
C ILE A 163 14.93 15.11 7.69
N PRO A 164 15.01 16.37 7.23
CA PRO A 164 15.63 17.45 8.01
C PRO A 164 14.98 17.67 9.38
N ALA A 165 13.69 17.38 9.49
CA ALA A 165 12.91 17.51 10.72
C ALA A 165 13.49 16.73 11.90
N ILE A 166 14.28 15.67 11.66
CA ILE A 166 14.91 14.87 12.71
C ILE A 166 15.92 15.67 13.56
N HIS A 167 16.49 16.73 12.99
CA HIS A 167 17.43 17.63 13.68
C HIS A 167 16.78 18.92 14.17
N SER A 168 15.45 19.03 14.09
CA SER A 168 14.74 20.21 14.57
C SER A 168 14.94 20.41 16.08
N LYS A 169 14.96 21.67 16.52
CA LYS A 169 14.92 22.00 17.96
C LYS A 169 13.55 21.68 18.57
N SER A 170 12.48 21.72 17.76
CA SER A 170 11.12 21.39 18.17
C SER A 170 10.94 19.89 18.37
N GLY A 171 10.53 19.48 19.57
CA GLY A 171 10.25 18.08 19.87
C GLY A 171 9.13 17.49 19.00
N ALA A 172 8.10 18.30 18.69
CA ALA A 172 7.00 17.88 17.83
C ALA A 172 7.45 17.63 16.39
N GLU A 173 8.31 18.49 15.84
CA GLU A 173 8.88 18.30 14.50
C GLU A 173 9.81 17.09 14.45
N ARG A 174 10.66 16.88 15.46
CA ARG A 174 11.49 15.67 15.53
C ARG A 174 10.64 14.40 15.55
N GLN A 175 9.58 14.37 16.36
CA GLN A 175 8.68 13.23 16.42
C GLN A 175 7.95 12.98 15.09
N PHE A 176 7.58 14.05 14.38
CA PHE A 176 7.07 13.93 13.01
C PHE A 176 8.12 13.36 12.06
N GLY A 177 9.37 13.82 12.14
CA GLY A 177 10.49 13.29 11.37
C GLY A 177 10.73 11.80 11.62
N GLU A 178 10.66 11.34 12.88
CA GLU A 178 10.77 9.91 13.21
C GLU A 178 9.65 9.07 12.57
N ARG A 179 8.40 9.54 12.62
CA ARG A 179 7.28 8.85 11.97
C ARG A 179 7.45 8.81 10.45
N ALA A 180 7.86 9.94 9.86
CA ALA A 180 8.14 10.01 8.43
C ALA A 180 9.26 9.03 8.01
N ALA A 181 10.29 8.88 8.85
CA ALA A 181 11.41 7.97 8.61
C ALA A 181 11.01 6.51 8.59
N ILE A 182 10.11 6.09 9.47
CA ILE A 182 9.59 4.72 9.51
C ILE A 182 8.82 4.40 8.23
N ASN A 183 8.07 5.36 7.69
CA ASN A 183 7.17 5.10 6.55
C ASN A 183 7.85 5.28 5.20
N ALA A 184 8.83 6.18 5.13
CA ALA A 184 9.48 6.59 3.89
C ALA A 184 10.11 5.41 3.11
N PRO A 185 10.84 4.44 3.73
CA PRO A 185 11.40 3.30 3.01
C PRO A 185 10.32 2.41 2.39
N ILE A 186 9.21 2.19 3.10
CA ILE A 186 8.10 1.34 2.69
C ILE A 186 7.34 2.00 1.54
N GLN A 187 6.87 3.23 1.74
CA GLN A 187 6.12 3.98 0.72
C GLN A 187 6.97 4.28 -0.51
N GLY A 188 8.24 4.59 -0.31
CA GLY A 188 9.16 4.84 -1.40
C GLY A 188 9.48 3.59 -2.20
N ALA A 189 9.64 2.42 -1.55
CA ALA A 189 9.82 1.16 -2.25
C ALA A 189 8.56 0.77 -3.06
N ALA A 190 7.36 1.01 -2.54
CA ALA A 190 6.12 0.82 -3.32
C ALA A 190 6.08 1.74 -4.55
N ALA A 191 6.48 3.00 -4.40
CA ALA A 191 6.59 3.95 -5.51
C ALA A 191 7.65 3.53 -6.54
N ASP A 192 8.76 2.95 -6.10
CA ASP A 192 9.80 2.42 -6.98
C ASP A 192 9.28 1.21 -7.77
N ILE A 193 8.60 0.27 -7.11
CA ILE A 193 8.02 -0.93 -7.72
C ILE A 193 6.99 -0.57 -8.78
N ILE A 194 6.01 0.28 -8.48
CA ILE A 194 4.97 0.63 -9.45
C ILE A 194 5.56 1.34 -10.68
N ARG A 195 6.56 2.21 -10.50
CA ARG A 195 7.26 2.83 -11.63
C ARG A 195 8.02 1.82 -12.48
N ARG A 196 8.64 0.82 -11.86
CA ARG A 196 9.31 -0.27 -12.59
C ARG A 196 8.30 -1.09 -13.40
N ALA A 197 7.13 -1.39 -12.83
CA ALA A 197 6.05 -2.04 -13.57
C ALA A 197 5.60 -1.20 -14.77
N MET A 198 5.34 0.10 -14.56
CA MET A 198 4.94 1.03 -15.63
C MET A 198 5.96 1.10 -16.76
N ILE A 199 7.27 1.11 -16.47
CA ILE A 199 8.32 1.16 -17.49
C ILE A 199 8.38 -0.13 -18.33
N ARG A 200 8.10 -1.28 -17.71
CA ARG A 200 8.14 -2.60 -18.38
C ARG A 200 6.91 -2.89 -19.22
N MET A 201 5.77 -2.31 -18.83
CA MET A 201 4.46 -2.64 -19.34
C MET A 201 4.33 -2.51 -20.87
N PRO A 202 4.77 -1.40 -21.52
CA PRO A 202 4.56 -1.23 -22.96
C PRO A 202 5.24 -2.31 -23.80
N ALA A 203 6.49 -2.65 -23.50
CA ALA A 203 7.23 -3.67 -24.23
C ALA A 203 6.65 -5.08 -24.01
N ALA A 204 6.12 -5.36 -22.81
CA ALA A 204 5.50 -6.63 -22.50
C ALA A 204 4.16 -6.82 -23.23
N LEU A 205 3.33 -5.78 -23.28
CA LEU A 205 2.07 -5.79 -24.04
C LEU A 205 2.32 -5.94 -25.54
N GLU A 206 3.30 -5.20 -26.09
CA GLU A 206 3.70 -5.33 -27.50
C GLU A 206 4.15 -6.76 -27.83
N ALA A 207 5.03 -7.34 -27.02
CA ALA A 207 5.53 -8.70 -27.23
C ALA A 207 4.43 -9.78 -27.14
N ALA A 208 3.34 -9.50 -26.43
CA ALA A 208 2.18 -10.36 -26.33
C ALA A 208 1.15 -10.15 -27.47
N GLY A 209 1.41 -9.24 -28.42
CA GLY A 209 0.46 -8.89 -29.48
C GLY A 209 -0.73 -8.05 -28.99
N LEU A 210 -0.57 -7.34 -27.86
CA LEU A 210 -1.59 -6.55 -27.18
C LEU A 210 -1.31 -5.04 -27.26
N SER A 211 -0.79 -4.58 -28.40
CA SER A 211 -0.38 -3.18 -28.60
C SER A 211 -1.53 -2.17 -28.53
N GLN A 212 -2.77 -2.65 -28.66
CA GLN A 212 -4.01 -1.91 -28.47
C GLN A 212 -4.34 -1.60 -26.99
N VAL A 213 -3.72 -2.30 -26.04
CA VAL A 213 -3.95 -2.08 -24.60
C VAL A 213 -3.24 -0.80 -24.16
N LYS A 214 -3.98 0.13 -23.58
CA LYS A 214 -3.47 1.44 -23.17
C LYS A 214 -3.47 1.57 -21.66
N MET A 215 -2.30 1.82 -21.07
CA MET A 215 -2.20 2.25 -19.67
C MET A 215 -2.63 3.71 -19.55
N LEU A 216 -3.73 3.96 -18.84
CA LEU A 216 -4.36 5.28 -18.75
C LEU A 216 -3.94 6.01 -17.48
N LEU A 217 -4.13 5.37 -16.32
CA LEU A 217 -4.02 6.01 -15.02
C LEU A 217 -3.09 5.25 -14.08
N GLN A 218 -2.48 5.99 -13.17
CA GLN A 218 -1.82 5.46 -11.98
C GLN A 218 -2.41 6.15 -10.76
N VAL A 219 -3.04 5.37 -9.87
CA VAL A 219 -3.71 5.88 -8.66
C VAL A 219 -3.30 5.03 -7.48
N HIS A 220 -2.70 5.64 -6.44
CA HIS A 220 -2.14 4.89 -5.30
C HIS A 220 -1.19 3.76 -5.71
N ASP A 221 -1.63 2.50 -5.58
CA ASP A 221 -0.90 1.27 -5.88
C ASP A 221 -1.54 0.53 -7.09
N GLU A 222 -2.45 1.21 -7.79
CA GLU A 222 -3.27 0.73 -8.90
C GLU A 222 -2.79 1.29 -10.24
N LEU A 223 -2.84 0.45 -11.27
CA LEU A 223 -2.73 0.83 -12.69
C LEU A 223 -4.05 0.54 -13.40
N VAL A 224 -4.56 1.53 -14.13
CA VAL A 224 -5.80 1.41 -14.92
C VAL A 224 -5.49 1.38 -16.40
N PHE A 225 -6.08 0.45 -17.12
CA PHE A 225 -5.90 0.25 -18.56
C PHE A 225 -7.23 0.31 -19.29
N GLU A 226 -7.16 0.58 -20.59
CA GLU A 226 -8.26 0.35 -21.54
C GLU A 226 -7.81 -0.71 -22.55
N THR A 227 -8.70 -1.65 -22.87
CA THR A 227 -8.43 -2.78 -23.77
C THR A 227 -9.68 -3.15 -24.55
N PRO A 228 -9.60 -3.66 -25.78
CA PRO A 228 -10.75 -4.34 -26.40
C PRO A 228 -11.23 -5.49 -25.52
N GLU A 229 -12.54 -5.72 -25.54
CA GLU A 229 -13.18 -6.77 -24.74
C GLU A 229 -12.58 -8.16 -25.01
N ALA A 230 -12.29 -8.46 -26.27
CA ALA A 230 -11.71 -9.74 -26.68
C ALA A 230 -10.31 -10.01 -26.10
N ASP A 231 -9.58 -8.96 -25.70
CA ASP A 231 -8.20 -9.04 -25.24
C ASP A 231 -8.07 -9.00 -23.71
N ALA A 232 -9.17 -8.76 -22.98
CA ALA A 232 -9.13 -8.42 -21.56
C ALA A 232 -8.45 -9.50 -20.69
N GLU A 233 -8.75 -10.78 -20.90
CA GLU A 233 -8.14 -11.88 -20.15
C GLU A 233 -6.64 -12.04 -20.43
N ALA A 234 -6.23 -11.91 -21.70
CA ALA A 234 -4.84 -11.96 -22.09
C ALA A 234 -4.06 -10.76 -21.51
N ALA A 235 -4.64 -9.57 -21.59
CA ALA A 235 -4.07 -8.35 -21.02
C ALA A 235 -3.91 -8.46 -19.50
N MET A 236 -4.94 -8.90 -18.77
CA MET A 236 -4.86 -9.09 -17.31
C MET A 236 -3.75 -10.06 -16.92
N THR A 237 -3.54 -11.13 -17.70
CA THR A 237 -2.45 -12.09 -17.44
C THR A 237 -1.07 -11.45 -17.57
N VAL A 238 -0.83 -10.68 -18.63
CA VAL A 238 0.43 -9.95 -18.83
C VAL A 238 0.63 -8.88 -17.76
N ILE A 239 -0.42 -8.08 -17.49
CA ILE A 239 -0.39 -6.99 -16.51
C ILE A 239 -0.04 -7.52 -15.12
N ARG A 240 -0.74 -8.58 -14.65
CA ARG A 240 -0.45 -9.23 -13.36
C ARG A 240 1.00 -9.68 -13.30
N HIS A 241 1.47 -10.42 -14.31
CA HIS A 241 2.84 -10.93 -14.33
C HIS A 241 3.89 -9.81 -14.23
N ILE A 242 3.72 -8.72 -15.00
CA ILE A 242 4.67 -7.60 -15.00
C ILE A 242 4.69 -6.87 -13.67
N MET A 243 3.52 -6.68 -13.07
CA MET A 243 3.42 -6.04 -11.76
C MET A 243 3.98 -6.95 -10.65
N GLU A 244 3.60 -8.23 -10.60
CA GLU A 244 4.05 -9.18 -9.56
C GLU A 244 5.57 -9.44 -9.57
N THR A 245 6.24 -9.18 -10.70
CA THR A 245 7.69 -9.33 -10.87
C THR A 245 8.46 -8.01 -10.98
N ALA A 246 7.81 -6.89 -10.64
CA ALA A 246 8.38 -5.56 -10.84
C ALA A 246 9.59 -5.25 -9.95
N ASP A 247 9.76 -5.95 -8.82
CA ASP A 247 10.95 -5.86 -7.96
C ASP A 247 12.21 -6.48 -8.62
N GLU A 248 12.04 -7.63 -9.28
CA GLU A 248 13.14 -8.37 -9.90
C GLU A 248 13.69 -7.65 -11.16
N PRO A 249 14.96 -7.87 -11.59
CA PRO A 249 16.01 -8.59 -10.87
C PRO A 249 16.73 -7.70 -9.84
N ALA A 250 16.27 -6.46 -9.62
CA ALA A 250 17.01 -5.51 -8.78
C ALA A 250 16.93 -5.89 -7.30
N VAL A 251 15.75 -6.34 -6.86
CA VAL A 251 15.50 -6.83 -5.51
C VAL A 251 14.70 -8.11 -5.65
N LYS A 252 14.98 -9.09 -4.78
CA LYS A 252 14.16 -10.29 -4.63
C LYS A 252 13.42 -10.21 -3.31
N LEU A 253 12.13 -9.93 -3.34
CA LEU A 253 11.32 -9.85 -2.13
C LEU A 253 11.14 -11.25 -1.50
N SER A 254 11.20 -11.30 -0.18
CA SER A 254 10.95 -12.53 0.58
C SER A 254 9.46 -12.86 0.72
N VAL A 255 8.59 -11.89 0.41
CA VAL A 255 7.14 -12.04 0.34
C VAL A 255 6.75 -11.66 -1.10
N PRO A 256 6.11 -12.56 -1.85
CA PRO A 256 5.75 -12.26 -3.24
C PRO A 256 4.77 -11.10 -3.30
N LEU A 257 4.88 -10.27 -4.32
CA LEU A 257 3.85 -9.32 -4.68
C LEU A 257 2.64 -10.09 -5.24
N VAL A 258 1.44 -9.58 -5.00
CA VAL A 258 0.19 -10.16 -5.51
C VAL A 258 -0.61 -9.02 -6.11
N VAL A 259 -1.22 -9.26 -7.26
CA VAL A 259 -2.00 -8.27 -7.99
C VAL A 259 -3.39 -8.80 -8.26
N ASP A 260 -4.38 -8.07 -7.75
CA ASP A 260 -5.77 -8.30 -8.08
C ASP A 260 -6.08 -7.49 -9.35
N ALA A 261 -6.53 -8.17 -10.41
CA ALA A 261 -6.86 -7.53 -11.68
C ALA A 261 -8.26 -7.93 -12.14
N ARG A 262 -9.07 -6.93 -12.52
CA ARG A 262 -10.44 -7.11 -12.95
C ARG A 262 -10.77 -6.17 -14.11
N ALA A 263 -11.57 -6.65 -15.06
CA ALA A 263 -12.06 -5.89 -16.19
C ALA A 263 -13.55 -5.56 -16.02
N ALA A 264 -13.96 -4.33 -16.36
CA ALA A 264 -15.35 -3.92 -16.31
C ALA A 264 -15.66 -2.74 -17.26
N THR A 265 -16.93 -2.33 -17.28
CA THR A 265 -17.43 -1.26 -18.17
C THR A 265 -17.25 0.15 -17.60
N ASN A 266 -16.82 0.27 -16.35
CA ASN A 266 -16.45 1.53 -15.72
C ASN A 266 -15.43 1.28 -14.59
N TRP A 267 -14.80 2.35 -14.10
CA TRP A 267 -13.73 2.24 -13.11
C TRP A 267 -14.21 1.73 -11.74
N ASP A 268 -15.43 2.05 -11.31
CA ASP A 268 -15.97 1.57 -10.02
C ASP A 268 -16.18 0.05 -10.03
N GLU A 269 -16.67 -0.51 -11.14
CA GLU A 269 -16.87 -1.95 -11.28
C GLU A 269 -15.57 -2.73 -11.49
N ALA A 270 -14.55 -2.10 -12.06
CA ALA A 270 -13.24 -2.71 -12.23
C ALA A 270 -12.46 -2.76 -10.91
N HIS A 271 -12.69 -1.81 -10.00
CA HIS A 271 -12.06 -1.72 -8.68
C HIS A 271 -12.67 -2.69 -7.66
#